data_AF-A0A7J6QTQ5-F1
#
_entry.id   AF-A0A7J6QTQ5-F1
#
_cell.length_a   1.000
_cell.length_b   1.000
_cell.length_c   1.000
_cell.angle_alpha   90.00
_cell.angle_beta   90.00
_cell.angle_gamma   90.00
#
_symmetry.space_group_name_H-M   'P 1'
#
loop_
_entity.id
_entity.type
_entity.pdbx_description
1 polymer ?
#
loop_
_entity_poly.entity_id
_entity_poly.type
_entity_poly.pdbx_seq_one_letter_code
_entity_poly.pdbx_strand_id
1 'polypeptide(L)'
;MSNIRHYGDVSEAVLREEAASGGHHPSASTIPSPTPEGPRRESEVLLRAKQKADDLHKAFEEVRKTKGDLSAAVPGSDREVKNKLRLIGEPICLFGEDAADRRGRLKLLLSKGKYQELLKPAAKEAARGDDKKGKVEQELFFTIGSENLKAKRRKLWEISRQKSKKALEAERADFHRTIDYDYNRRFTVLADALRSAHSIEEFTGAGSESRPLSHVRLSRAARGADATSQAGRVAVASWSGYIGIWTADESMKRLYTLGTDGHGHSDR
;
A
#
# COMPACT_ATOMS: atom_id res chain seq x y z
N MET A 1 12.69 22.98 26.32
CA MET A 1 13.94 22.92 25.54
C MET A 1 13.71 22.04 24.34
N SER A 2 13.49 22.63 23.15
CA SER A 2 13.44 21.89 21.89
C SER A 2 13.89 22.84 20.77
N ASN A 3 15.04 22.53 20.16
CA ASN A 3 15.66 23.28 19.08
C ASN A 3 15.11 22.75 17.74
N ILE A 4 14.27 23.55 17.09
CA ILE A 4 13.91 23.36 15.67
C ILE A 4 14.82 24.28 14.86
N ARG A 5 15.74 23.70 14.09
CA ARG A 5 16.55 24.41 13.08
C ARG A 5 15.80 24.39 11.75
N HIS A 6 15.26 25.53 11.34
CA HIS A 6 14.86 25.78 9.96
C HIS A 6 16.08 26.30 9.18
N TYR A 7 16.42 25.66 8.06
CA TYR A 7 17.38 26.18 7.07
C TYR A 7 16.62 26.61 5.81
N GLY A 8 16.74 27.89 5.49
CA GLY A 8 16.31 28.60 4.29
C GLY A 8 16.72 30.05 4.56
N ASP A 9 17.60 30.68 3.80
CA ASP A 9 17.48 31.01 2.38
C ASP A 9 18.90 31.40 1.88
N VAL A 10 19.35 30.87 0.74
CA VAL A 10 20.73 31.03 0.23
C VAL A 10 20.80 32.10 -0.87
N SER A 11 19.86 33.03 -0.89
CA SER A 11 19.72 34.02 -1.96
C SER A 11 20.49 35.34 -1.72
N GLU A 12 21.09 35.57 -0.54
CA GLU A 12 21.84 36.81 -0.26
C GLU A 12 23.37 36.70 -0.29
N ALA A 13 23.95 35.50 -0.30
CA ALA A 13 25.41 35.32 -0.18
C ALA A 13 26.18 35.49 -1.51
N VAL A 14 25.51 35.39 -2.67
CA VAL A 14 26.17 35.46 -3.98
C VAL A 14 26.30 36.91 -4.49
N LEU A 15 25.53 37.86 -3.94
CA LEU A 15 25.57 39.27 -4.36
C LEU A 15 26.66 40.11 -3.66
N ARG A 16 27.49 39.51 -2.81
CA ARG A 16 28.57 40.22 -2.08
C ARG A 16 29.99 39.90 -2.51
N GLU A 17 30.22 38.94 -3.41
CA GLU A 17 31.58 38.61 -3.89
C GLU A 17 31.98 39.27 -5.22
N GLU A 18 31.04 39.80 -6.02
CA GLU A 18 31.41 40.50 -7.27
C GLU A 18 31.78 41.99 -7.08
N ALA A 19 31.70 42.51 -5.83
CA ALA A 19 32.03 43.91 -5.53
C ALA A 19 33.50 44.15 -5.14
N ALA A 20 34.38 43.15 -5.20
CA ALA A 20 35.73 43.23 -4.68
C ALA A 20 36.82 42.71 -5.65
N SER A 21 36.86 43.21 -6.88
CA SER A 21 38.09 43.18 -7.68
C SER A 21 38.14 44.33 -8.70
N GLY A 22 38.59 45.50 -8.25
CA GLY A 22 38.90 46.65 -9.11
C GLY A 22 40.17 47.33 -8.62
N GLY A 23 41.33 46.86 -9.09
CA GLY A 23 42.64 47.45 -8.83
C GLY A 23 43.13 48.28 -10.01
N HIS A 24 43.68 49.44 -9.68
CA HIS A 24 44.63 50.26 -10.43
C HIS A 24 44.14 51.09 -11.64
N HIS A 25 43.97 52.40 -11.37
CA HIS A 25 44.13 53.47 -12.35
C HIS A 25 45.62 53.77 -12.58
N PRO A 26 46.00 54.13 -13.82
CA PRO A 26 46.95 55.21 -14.00
C PRO A 26 46.36 56.36 -14.84
N SER A 27 46.45 57.54 -14.21
CA SER A 27 46.70 58.88 -14.75
C SER A 27 46.64 59.14 -16.27
N ALA A 28 45.72 60.06 -16.59
CA ALA A 28 45.78 61.11 -17.60
C ALA A 28 46.89 61.04 -18.66
N SER A 29 46.48 60.71 -19.88
CA SER A 29 47.15 61.17 -21.09
C SER A 29 46.14 61.90 -21.99
N THR A 30 46.52 63.14 -22.28
CA THR A 30 46.13 64.05 -23.34
C THR A 30 45.20 63.49 -24.41
N ILE A 31 43.99 64.07 -24.51
CA ILE A 31 43.08 63.95 -25.64
C ILE A 31 43.77 64.54 -26.89
N PRO A 32 44.03 63.77 -27.96
CA PRO A 32 44.09 64.34 -29.29
C PRO A 32 42.65 64.50 -29.81
N SER A 33 42.37 65.66 -30.37
CA SER A 33 41.14 65.97 -31.11
C SER A 33 40.75 64.83 -32.06
N PRO A 34 39.51 64.31 -32.02
CA PRO A 34 39.08 63.30 -32.96
C PRO A 34 38.89 63.94 -34.34
N THR A 35 39.61 63.41 -35.32
CA THR A 35 39.28 63.56 -36.75
C THR A 35 37.85 63.03 -37.00
N PRO A 36 37.12 63.56 -38.00
CA PRO A 36 35.67 63.37 -38.13
C PRO A 36 35.31 62.00 -38.78
N GLU A 37 36.03 60.93 -38.42
CA GLU A 37 35.66 59.55 -38.79
C GLU A 37 35.15 58.71 -37.59
N GLY A 38 35.14 59.27 -36.38
CA GLY A 38 34.66 58.62 -35.15
C GLY A 38 33.28 59.10 -34.74
N PRO A 39 32.21 58.52 -35.32
CA PRO A 39 31.24 57.79 -34.48
C PRO A 39 30.59 56.58 -35.19
N ARG A 40 30.88 56.36 -36.48
CA ARG A 40 30.24 55.32 -37.30
C ARG A 40 30.91 53.95 -37.19
N ARG A 41 32.25 53.90 -37.12
CA ARG A 41 32.96 52.61 -37.02
C ARG A 41 32.84 51.97 -35.63
N GLU A 42 32.87 52.75 -34.56
CA GLU A 42 32.66 52.26 -33.19
C GLU A 42 31.22 51.75 -32.97
N SER A 43 30.25 52.45 -33.54
CA SER A 43 28.85 52.02 -33.49
C SER A 43 28.60 50.75 -34.32
N GLU A 44 29.29 50.55 -35.44
CA GLU A 44 29.26 49.29 -36.19
C GLU A 44 29.90 48.12 -35.43
N VAL A 45 31.03 48.34 -34.76
CA VAL A 45 31.70 47.30 -33.96
C VAL A 45 30.86 46.92 -32.74
N LEU A 46 30.27 47.90 -32.04
CA LEU A 46 29.35 47.66 -30.92
C LEU A 46 28.06 46.98 -31.37
N LEU A 47 27.51 47.35 -32.53
CA LEU A 47 26.33 46.70 -33.09
C LEU A 47 26.62 45.23 -33.44
N ARG A 48 27.78 44.93 -34.01
CA ARG A 48 28.22 43.55 -34.29
C ARG A 48 28.48 42.76 -33.01
N ALA A 49 29.03 43.38 -31.97
CA ALA A 49 29.23 42.73 -30.67
C ALA A 49 27.88 42.41 -30.00
N LYS A 50 26.91 43.34 -30.08
CA LYS A 50 25.54 43.14 -29.61
C LYS A 50 24.83 42.02 -30.38
N GLN A 51 24.93 42.01 -31.72
CA GLN A 51 24.39 40.93 -32.55
C GLN A 51 24.99 39.57 -32.19
N LYS A 52 26.32 39.49 -32.02
CA LYS A 52 26.97 38.24 -31.58
C LYS A 52 26.54 37.81 -30.18
N ALA A 53 26.36 38.75 -29.26
CA ALA A 53 25.87 38.45 -27.92
C ALA A 53 24.41 37.96 -27.96
N ASP A 54 23.56 38.58 -28.78
CA ASP A 54 22.16 38.18 -28.99
C ASP A 54 22.07 36.79 -29.65
N ASP A 55 22.93 36.51 -30.63
CA ASP A 55 22.98 35.21 -31.31
C ASP A 55 23.52 34.11 -30.38
N LEU A 56 24.53 34.41 -29.56
CA LEU A 56 24.97 33.51 -28.49
C LEU A 56 23.86 33.29 -27.46
N HIS A 57 23.14 34.33 -27.05
CA HIS A 57 22.01 34.19 -26.12
C HIS A 57 20.91 33.30 -26.69
N LYS A 58 20.56 33.48 -27.97
CA LYS A 58 19.60 32.62 -28.66
C LYS A 58 20.08 31.17 -28.73
N ALA A 59 21.35 30.94 -29.09
CA ALA A 59 21.93 29.60 -29.11
C ALA A 59 21.93 28.94 -27.71
N PHE A 60 22.24 29.71 -26.65
CA PHE A 60 22.15 29.22 -25.28
C PHE A 60 20.72 28.93 -24.84
N GLU A 61 19.75 29.75 -25.26
CA GLU A 61 18.33 29.48 -25.01
C GLU A 61 17.85 28.23 -25.75
N GLU A 62 18.26 28.00 -27.00
CA GLU A 62 17.93 26.79 -27.75
C GLU A 62 18.51 25.53 -27.10
N VAL A 63 19.76 25.59 -26.63
CA VAL A 63 20.38 24.48 -25.87
C VAL A 63 19.70 24.27 -24.52
N ARG A 64 19.24 25.33 -23.85
CA ARG A 64 18.47 25.23 -22.59
C ARG A 64 17.06 24.68 -22.80
N LYS A 65 16.38 25.09 -23.88
CA LYS A 65 15.05 24.56 -24.27
C LYS A 65 15.15 23.08 -24.59
N THR A 66 16.06 22.67 -25.46
CA THR A 66 16.29 21.25 -25.79
C THR A 66 16.63 20.40 -24.56
N LYS A 67 17.52 20.86 -23.66
CA LYS A 67 17.84 20.15 -22.41
C LYS A 67 16.69 20.16 -21.39
N GLY A 68 15.92 21.25 -21.32
CA GLY A 68 14.76 21.40 -20.45
C GLY A 68 13.59 20.50 -20.86
N ASP A 69 13.30 20.44 -22.16
CA ASP A 69 12.27 19.59 -22.74
C ASP A 69 12.56 18.10 -22.52
N LEU A 70 13.84 17.72 -22.55
CA LEU A 70 14.30 16.36 -22.25
C LEU A 70 14.16 15.98 -20.76
N SER A 71 14.33 16.95 -19.85
CA SER A 71 14.14 16.72 -18.41
C SER A 71 12.65 16.61 -18.05
N ALA A 72 11.79 17.38 -18.74
CA ALA A 72 10.35 17.35 -18.58
C ALA A 72 9.68 16.11 -19.19
N ALA A 73 10.29 15.48 -20.20
CA ALA A 73 9.73 14.31 -20.89
C ALA A 73 9.79 12.99 -20.09
N VAL A 74 10.62 12.91 -19.05
CA VAL A 74 10.85 11.66 -18.30
C VAL A 74 9.99 11.60 -17.03
N PRO A 75 9.11 10.59 -16.90
CA PRO A 75 8.26 10.40 -15.73
C PRO A 75 9.00 10.41 -14.41
N GLY A 76 8.34 10.91 -13.35
CA GLY A 76 8.85 10.83 -11.97
C GLY A 76 8.65 9.45 -11.33
N SER A 77 7.65 8.68 -11.81
CA SER A 77 7.32 7.36 -11.28
C SER A 77 8.22 6.28 -11.89
N ASP A 78 8.89 5.48 -11.04
CA ASP A 78 9.73 4.34 -11.45
C ASP A 78 8.95 3.31 -12.29
N ARG A 79 7.65 3.14 -12.03
CA ARG A 79 6.77 2.27 -12.81
C ARG A 79 6.65 2.72 -14.27
N GLU A 80 6.49 4.02 -14.50
CA GLU A 80 6.36 4.58 -15.85
C GLU A 80 7.71 4.57 -16.59
N VAL A 81 8.83 4.77 -15.86
CA VAL A 81 10.17 4.64 -16.41
C VAL A 81 10.42 3.22 -16.92
N LYS A 82 10.06 2.19 -16.15
CA LYS A 82 10.16 0.77 -16.57
C LYS A 82 9.32 0.48 -17.81
N ASN A 83 8.11 1.03 -17.88
CA ASN A 83 7.24 0.85 -19.04
C ASN A 83 7.82 1.48 -20.31
N LYS A 84 8.38 2.70 -20.20
CA LYS A 84 9.03 3.37 -21.34
C LYS A 84 10.29 2.63 -21.79
N LEU A 85 11.12 2.14 -20.87
CA LEU A 85 12.28 1.31 -21.22
C LEU A 85 11.88 0.02 -21.95
N ARG A 86 10.81 -0.63 -21.49
CA ARG A 86 10.22 -1.80 -22.17
C ARG A 86 9.72 -1.45 -23.57
N LEU A 87 9.09 -0.30 -23.75
CA LEU A 87 8.59 0.17 -25.05
C LEU A 87 9.72 0.43 -26.05
N ILE A 88 10.87 0.92 -25.56
CA ILE A 88 12.07 1.18 -26.37
C ILE A 88 12.84 -0.13 -26.69
N GLY A 89 12.52 -1.24 -26.01
CA GLY A 89 13.23 -2.52 -26.17
C GLY A 89 14.56 -2.58 -25.40
N GLU A 90 14.78 -1.66 -24.45
CA GLU A 90 15.97 -1.62 -23.61
C GLU A 90 15.76 -2.41 -22.31
N PRO A 91 16.82 -2.99 -21.70
CA PRO A 91 16.71 -3.70 -20.43
C PRO A 91 16.02 -2.85 -19.34
N ILE A 92 15.07 -3.46 -18.63
CA ILE A 92 14.23 -2.77 -17.63
C ILE A 92 15.06 -2.33 -16.42
N CYS A 93 15.91 -3.22 -15.90
CA CYS A 93 16.88 -2.96 -14.83
C CYS A 93 18.25 -3.49 -15.26
N LEU A 94 19.32 -2.78 -14.93
CA LEU A 94 20.69 -3.31 -14.91
C LEU A 94 21.07 -3.74 -13.49
N PHE A 95 22.11 -4.57 -13.35
CA PHE A 95 22.59 -5.02 -12.05
C PHE A 95 23.16 -3.84 -11.24
N GLY A 96 22.70 -3.66 -10.01
CA GLY A 96 23.09 -2.53 -9.16
C GLY A 96 22.51 -1.17 -9.58
N GLU A 97 21.52 -1.14 -10.48
CA GLU A 97 20.86 0.10 -10.91
C GLU A 97 19.71 0.50 -9.99
N ASP A 98 19.82 1.66 -9.34
CA ASP A 98 18.76 2.25 -8.53
C ASP A 98 17.71 2.98 -9.38
N ALA A 99 16.57 3.33 -8.78
CA ALA A 99 15.47 4.03 -9.48
C ALA A 99 15.90 5.37 -10.10
N ALA A 100 16.83 6.09 -9.44
CA ALA A 100 17.38 7.34 -9.95
C ALA A 100 18.27 7.12 -11.18
N ASP A 101 19.15 6.11 -11.13
CA ASP A 101 20.06 5.77 -12.24
C ASP A 101 19.29 5.30 -13.46
N ARG A 102 18.25 4.48 -13.25
CA ARG A 102 17.32 4.05 -14.30
C ARG A 102 16.64 5.22 -14.99
N ARG A 103 16.19 6.21 -14.22
CA ARG A 103 15.61 7.45 -14.76
C ARG A 103 16.65 8.25 -15.53
N GLY A 104 17.88 8.33 -15.03
CA GLY A 104 19.02 8.95 -15.71
C GLY A 104 19.35 8.30 -17.06
N ARG A 105 19.35 6.96 -17.10
CA ARG A 105 19.54 6.19 -18.34
C ARG A 105 18.42 6.44 -19.34
N LEU A 106 17.15 6.44 -18.90
CA LEU A 106 16.04 6.77 -19.79
C LEU A 106 16.18 8.20 -20.37
N LYS A 107 16.62 9.18 -19.58
CA LYS A 107 16.92 10.54 -20.07
C LYS A 107 18.00 10.52 -21.17
N LEU A 108 19.09 9.78 -20.95
CA LEU A 108 20.19 9.66 -21.91
C LEU A 108 19.77 8.97 -23.21
N LEU A 109 18.89 7.96 -23.13
CA LEU A 109 18.38 7.27 -24.31
C LEU A 109 17.46 8.18 -25.15
N LEU A 110 16.63 9.00 -24.48
CA LEU A 110 15.75 9.94 -25.16
C LEU A 110 16.49 11.15 -25.74
N SER A 111 17.58 11.60 -25.10
CA SER A 111 18.41 12.70 -25.61
C SER A 111 19.14 12.33 -26.90
N LYS A 112 19.41 11.04 -27.13
CA LYS A 112 20.02 10.55 -28.38
C LYS A 112 19.05 10.56 -29.56
N GLY A 113 17.78 10.94 -29.38
CA GLY A 113 16.79 11.13 -30.46
C GLY A 113 16.29 9.83 -31.12
N LYS A 114 17.00 8.71 -30.95
CA LYS A 114 16.73 7.42 -31.62
C LYS A 114 15.33 6.85 -31.34
N TYR A 115 14.74 7.19 -30.21
CA TYR A 115 13.52 6.55 -29.70
C TYR A 115 12.35 7.52 -29.53
N GLN A 116 12.48 8.76 -30.02
CA GLN A 116 11.42 9.78 -29.94
C GLN A 116 10.18 9.36 -30.75
N GLU A 117 10.37 8.70 -31.90
CA GLU A 117 9.30 8.15 -32.74
C GLU A 117 8.48 7.07 -32.01
N LEU A 118 9.14 6.21 -31.22
CA LEU A 118 8.51 5.10 -30.48
C LEU A 118 7.80 5.57 -29.20
N LEU A 119 8.20 6.74 -28.67
CA LEU A 119 7.60 7.33 -27.47
C LEU A 119 6.49 8.34 -27.77
N LYS A 120 6.28 8.71 -29.03
CA LYS A 120 5.03 9.37 -29.43
C LYS A 120 3.88 8.52 -28.91
N PRO A 121 2.84 9.13 -28.30
CA PRO A 121 1.71 8.37 -27.80
C PRO A 121 1.02 7.71 -29.00
N ALA A 122 1.45 6.49 -29.33
CA ALA A 122 0.70 5.56 -30.13
C ALA A 122 -0.52 5.22 -29.28
N ALA A 123 -1.54 6.07 -29.39
CA ALA A 123 -2.76 6.06 -28.59
C ALA A 123 -3.60 4.78 -28.78
N LYS A 124 -3.09 3.71 -29.41
CA LYS A 124 -3.91 2.54 -29.77
C LYS A 124 -3.31 1.14 -29.70
N GLU A 125 -2.02 0.92 -29.48
CA GLU A 125 -1.47 -0.45 -29.69
C GLU A 125 -0.72 -1.08 -28.49
N ALA A 126 -0.09 -0.30 -27.59
CA ALA A 126 0.65 -0.89 -26.46
C ALA A 126 -0.20 -1.21 -25.22
N ALA A 127 -1.48 -0.81 -25.21
CA ALA A 127 -2.47 -1.23 -24.21
C ALA A 127 -3.18 -2.55 -24.56
N ARG A 128 -2.80 -3.21 -25.67
CA ARG A 128 -3.40 -4.49 -26.09
C ARG A 128 -2.59 -5.74 -25.69
N GLY A 129 -1.43 -5.57 -25.05
CA GLY A 129 -0.46 -6.65 -24.89
C GLY A 129 -0.43 -7.41 -23.56
N ASP A 130 -0.90 -6.86 -22.44
CA ASP A 130 -0.69 -7.49 -21.10
C ASP A 130 -1.89 -7.40 -20.14
N ASP A 131 -3.00 -6.77 -20.55
CA ASP A 131 -4.27 -6.74 -19.80
C ASP A 131 -5.26 -7.83 -20.25
N LYS A 132 -4.76 -8.89 -20.90
CA LYS A 132 -5.50 -10.14 -21.14
C LYS A 132 -5.19 -11.21 -20.11
N LYS A 133 -4.90 -10.85 -18.85
CA LYS A 133 -5.53 -11.62 -17.77
C LYS A 133 -7.01 -11.31 -17.88
N GLY A 134 -7.68 -12.07 -18.75
CA GLY A 134 -9.11 -12.00 -18.91
C GLY A 134 -9.69 -11.87 -17.52
N LYS A 135 -10.36 -10.74 -17.27
CA LYS A 135 -11.32 -10.65 -16.19
C LYS A 135 -12.27 -11.78 -16.54
N VAL A 136 -12.03 -12.96 -15.99
CA VAL A 136 -13.02 -14.02 -15.99
C VAL A 136 -14.08 -13.40 -15.12
N GLU A 137 -15.01 -12.70 -15.76
CA GLU A 137 -16.30 -12.45 -15.18
C GLU A 137 -16.74 -13.84 -14.78
N GLN A 138 -16.65 -14.13 -13.48
CA GLN A 138 -17.11 -15.39 -12.94
C GLN A 138 -18.62 -15.35 -13.14
N GLU A 139 -19.04 -15.76 -14.32
CA GLU A 139 -20.45 -15.82 -14.68
C GLU A 139 -21.10 -16.76 -13.67
N LEU A 140 -22.14 -16.26 -13.00
CA LEU A 140 -22.95 -17.05 -12.09
C LEU A 140 -23.74 -18.07 -12.92
N PHE A 141 -23.17 -19.25 -13.11
CA PHE A 141 -23.87 -20.36 -13.73
C PHE A 141 -24.49 -21.27 -12.66
N PHE A 142 -25.76 -21.62 -12.85
CA PHE A 142 -26.46 -22.54 -11.96
C PHE A 142 -26.42 -23.95 -12.55
N THR A 143 -25.93 -24.90 -11.77
CA THR A 143 -26.01 -26.33 -12.11
C THR A 143 -27.21 -26.96 -11.41
N ILE A 144 -27.91 -27.85 -12.11
CA ILE A 144 -28.99 -28.65 -11.51
C ILE A 144 -28.38 -29.55 -10.43
N GLY A 145 -28.88 -29.44 -9.19
CA GLY A 145 -28.47 -30.28 -8.08
C GLY A 145 -29.26 -31.59 -8.00
N SER A 146 -28.74 -32.57 -7.27
CA SER A 146 -29.45 -33.84 -7.03
C SER A 146 -30.73 -33.65 -6.21
N GLU A 147 -31.69 -34.57 -6.35
CA GLU A 147 -32.96 -34.50 -5.61
C GLU A 147 -32.74 -34.61 -4.09
N ASN A 148 -31.73 -35.37 -3.64
CA ASN A 148 -31.36 -35.43 -2.22
C ASN A 148 -30.89 -34.06 -1.70
N LEU A 149 -30.07 -33.34 -2.47
CA LEU A 149 -29.64 -31.98 -2.12
C LEU A 149 -30.84 -31.02 -2.02
N LYS A 150 -31.80 -31.13 -2.95
CA LYS A 150 -33.05 -30.34 -2.93
C LYS A 150 -33.89 -30.65 -1.69
N ALA A 151 -34.06 -31.93 -1.34
CA ALA A 151 -34.78 -32.34 -0.13
C ALA A 151 -34.11 -31.83 1.15
N LYS A 152 -32.77 -31.91 1.25
CA LYS A 152 -32.01 -31.38 2.40
C LYS A 152 -32.10 -29.86 2.50
N ARG A 153 -32.04 -29.14 1.37
CA ARG A 153 -32.24 -27.68 1.33
C ARG A 153 -33.63 -27.28 1.82
N ARG A 154 -34.68 -28.03 1.48
CA ARG A 154 -36.04 -27.79 1.99
C ARG A 154 -36.12 -27.95 3.51
N LYS A 155 -35.53 -29.01 4.05
CA LYS A 155 -35.42 -29.22 5.52
C LYS A 155 -34.62 -28.11 6.21
N LEU A 156 -33.51 -27.69 5.61
CA LEU A 156 -32.70 -26.58 6.15
C LEU A 156 -33.50 -25.27 6.15
N TRP A 157 -34.27 -25.00 5.10
CA TRP A 157 -35.14 -23.85 5.01
C TRP A 157 -36.22 -23.87 6.09
N GLU A 158 -36.87 -25.02 6.33
CA GLU A 158 -37.86 -25.18 7.41
C GLU A 158 -37.25 -24.87 8.79
N ILE A 159 -36.08 -25.45 9.09
CA ILE A 159 -35.37 -25.21 10.36
C ILE A 159 -34.95 -23.73 10.47
N SER A 160 -34.39 -23.16 9.41
CA SER A 160 -33.95 -21.76 9.40
C SER A 160 -35.14 -20.83 9.59
N ARG A 161 -36.25 -21.06 8.88
CA ARG A 161 -37.47 -20.26 8.98
C ARG A 161 -38.02 -20.27 10.40
N GLN A 162 -38.11 -21.44 11.05
CA GLN A 162 -38.59 -21.55 12.42
C GLN A 162 -37.65 -20.84 13.42
N LYS A 163 -36.33 -20.99 13.27
CA LYS A 163 -35.35 -20.31 14.11
C LYS A 163 -35.37 -18.79 13.93
N SER A 164 -35.43 -18.31 12.69
CA SER A 164 -35.52 -16.88 12.38
C SER A 164 -36.81 -16.26 12.92
N LYS A 165 -37.95 -16.97 12.82
CA LYS A 165 -39.20 -16.53 13.44
C LYS A 165 -39.06 -16.39 14.95
N LYS A 166 -38.55 -17.42 15.64
CA LYS A 166 -38.33 -17.38 17.09
C LYS A 166 -37.36 -16.28 17.52
N ALA A 167 -36.29 -16.06 16.76
CA ALA A 167 -35.32 -14.98 17.03
C ALA A 167 -35.96 -13.60 16.89
N LEU A 168 -36.72 -13.36 15.82
CA LEU A 168 -37.44 -12.10 15.62
C LEU A 168 -38.54 -11.87 16.66
N GLU A 169 -39.24 -12.91 17.09
CA GLU A 169 -40.23 -12.81 18.16
C GLU A 169 -39.57 -12.46 19.51
N ALA A 170 -38.43 -13.07 19.83
CA ALA A 170 -37.67 -12.73 21.02
C ALA A 170 -37.15 -11.29 20.96
N GLU A 171 -36.61 -10.87 19.82
CA GLU A 171 -36.12 -9.50 19.62
C GLU A 171 -37.26 -8.47 19.70
N ARG A 172 -38.43 -8.77 19.13
CA ARG A 172 -39.62 -7.91 19.26
C ARG A 172 -40.10 -7.83 20.71
N ALA A 173 -40.14 -8.95 21.42
CA ALA A 173 -40.51 -8.97 22.83
C ALA A 173 -39.51 -8.17 23.67
N ASP A 174 -38.21 -8.33 23.42
CA ASP A 174 -37.16 -7.52 24.05
C ASP A 174 -37.31 -6.04 23.70
N PHE A 175 -37.59 -5.71 22.44
CA PHE A 175 -37.80 -4.33 21.99
C PHE A 175 -39.01 -3.70 22.67
N HIS A 176 -40.17 -4.37 22.67
CA HIS A 176 -41.37 -3.91 23.37
C HIS A 176 -41.13 -3.73 24.87
N ARG A 177 -40.37 -4.64 25.50
CA ARG A 177 -39.95 -4.51 26.91
C ARG A 177 -38.99 -3.34 27.15
N THR A 178 -38.25 -2.90 26.13
CA THR A 178 -37.31 -1.76 26.24
C THR A 178 -37.91 -0.41 25.85
N ILE A 179 -39.05 -0.39 25.13
CA ILE A 179 -39.80 0.84 24.88
C ILE A 179 -40.41 1.36 26.18
N ASP A 180 -40.86 0.45 27.05
CA ASP A 180 -41.08 0.75 28.47
C ASP A 180 -39.70 0.94 29.13
N TYR A 181 -39.34 2.22 29.26
CA TYR A 181 -38.01 2.72 29.60
C TYR A 181 -37.30 1.95 30.72
N ASP A 182 -36.28 1.16 30.38
CA ASP A 182 -35.32 0.67 31.38
C ASP A 182 -33.87 0.88 30.90
N TYR A 183 -33.44 2.15 30.96
CA TYR A 183 -32.03 2.55 30.83
C TYR A 183 -31.11 1.69 31.72
N ASN A 184 -31.61 1.24 32.88
CA ASN A 184 -30.86 0.40 33.79
C ASN A 184 -30.63 -1.00 33.22
N ARG A 185 -31.53 -1.57 32.40
CA ARG A 185 -31.33 -2.90 31.80
C ARG A 185 -30.10 -2.96 30.89
N ARG A 186 -29.89 -1.94 30.06
CA ARG A 186 -28.70 -1.91 29.18
C ARG A 186 -27.42 -1.78 30.00
N PHE A 187 -27.47 -0.96 31.05
CA PHE A 187 -26.35 -0.79 31.96
C PHE A 187 -26.08 -2.05 32.79
N THR A 188 -27.11 -2.77 33.25
CA THR A 188 -26.96 -4.02 34.01
C THR A 188 -26.40 -5.13 33.15
N VAL A 189 -26.91 -5.31 31.93
CA VAL A 189 -26.37 -6.32 30.98
C VAL A 189 -24.91 -6.03 30.65
N LEU A 190 -24.56 -4.77 30.40
CA LEU A 190 -23.17 -4.38 30.17
C LEU A 190 -22.32 -4.61 31.42
N ALA A 191 -22.82 -4.23 32.60
CA ALA A 191 -22.11 -4.43 33.86
C ALA A 191 -21.92 -5.91 34.19
N ASP A 192 -22.88 -6.78 33.90
CA ASP A 192 -22.77 -8.24 34.01
C ASP A 192 -21.71 -8.80 33.04
N ALA A 193 -21.70 -8.32 31.79
CA ALA A 193 -20.71 -8.70 30.80
C ALA A 193 -19.29 -8.27 31.22
N LEU A 194 -19.14 -7.07 31.76
CA LEU A 194 -17.85 -6.58 32.27
C LEU A 194 -17.42 -7.35 33.52
N ARG A 195 -18.33 -7.59 34.47
CA ARG A 195 -18.02 -8.41 35.67
C ARG A 195 -17.55 -9.80 35.28
N SER A 196 -18.24 -10.46 34.35
CA SER A 196 -17.87 -11.78 33.88
C SER A 196 -16.56 -11.78 33.07
N ALA A 197 -16.26 -10.70 32.34
CA ALA A 197 -14.96 -10.55 31.68
C ALA A 197 -13.82 -10.35 32.70
N HIS A 198 -14.07 -9.60 33.79
CA HIS A 198 -13.09 -9.40 34.86
C HIS A 198 -12.88 -10.63 35.74
N SER A 199 -13.83 -11.57 35.77
CA SER A 199 -13.69 -12.85 36.45
C SER A 199 -13.02 -13.94 35.59
N ILE A 200 -12.52 -13.60 34.40
CA ILE A 200 -11.75 -14.54 33.58
C ILE A 200 -10.36 -14.67 34.21
N GLU A 201 -10.10 -15.82 34.79
CA GLU A 201 -8.79 -16.18 35.32
C GLU A 201 -8.01 -17.07 34.35
N GLU A 202 -6.69 -16.93 34.34
CA GLU A 202 -5.82 -17.77 33.53
C GLU A 202 -5.72 -19.16 34.17
N PHE A 203 -6.31 -20.15 33.51
CA PHE A 203 -6.12 -21.55 33.87
C PHE A 203 -5.06 -22.18 32.97
N THR A 204 -3.88 -22.47 33.55
CA THR A 204 -2.80 -23.19 32.85
C THR A 204 -2.95 -24.69 33.07
N GLY A 205 -3.66 -25.35 32.16
CA GLY A 205 -3.73 -26.81 32.11
C GLY A 205 -2.47 -27.41 31.47
N ALA A 206 -1.83 -28.36 32.13
CA ALA A 206 -0.68 -29.10 31.61
C ALA A 206 -1.08 -30.01 30.43
N GLY A 207 -1.11 -29.46 29.22
CA GLY A 207 -1.20 -30.22 27.97
C GLY A 207 0.20 -30.57 27.47
N SER A 208 0.59 -31.84 27.56
CA SER A 208 1.91 -32.35 27.13
C SER A 208 2.06 -32.49 25.61
N GLU A 209 1.35 -31.70 24.82
CA GLU A 209 1.39 -31.81 23.36
C GLU A 209 2.59 -31.04 22.80
N SER A 210 3.31 -31.70 21.90
CA SER A 210 4.51 -31.21 21.22
C SER A 210 4.24 -30.16 20.16
N ARG A 211 3.02 -30.18 19.57
CA ARG A 211 2.61 -29.32 18.45
C ARG A 211 1.52 -28.33 18.89
N PRO A 212 1.45 -27.15 18.26
CA PRO A 212 0.43 -26.15 18.61
C PRO A 212 -0.98 -26.70 18.42
N LEU A 213 -1.90 -26.21 19.26
CA LEU A 213 -3.32 -26.51 19.12
C LEU A 213 -3.90 -25.80 17.88
N SER A 214 -4.72 -26.52 17.11
CA SER A 214 -5.38 -26.02 15.90
C SER A 214 -6.80 -25.50 16.18
N HIS A 215 -7.52 -26.12 17.11
CA HIS A 215 -8.91 -25.75 17.38
C HIS A 215 -9.33 -26.10 18.81
N VAL A 216 -10.15 -25.24 19.42
CA VAL A 216 -10.78 -25.47 20.72
C VAL A 216 -12.28 -25.20 20.61
N ARG A 217 -13.12 -26.11 21.10
CA ARG A 217 -14.58 -25.98 21.02
C ARG A 217 -15.29 -26.46 22.27
N LEU A 218 -16.22 -25.63 22.75
CA LEU A 218 -17.08 -25.94 23.89
C LEU A 218 -18.33 -26.70 23.44
N SER A 219 -18.70 -27.72 24.23
CA SER A 219 -19.99 -28.41 24.12
C SER A 219 -21.18 -27.45 24.28
N ARG A 220 -22.38 -27.89 23.86
CA ARG A 220 -23.60 -27.08 23.98
C ARG A 220 -23.99 -26.83 25.45
N ALA A 221 -23.82 -27.83 26.30
CA ALA A 221 -24.02 -27.72 27.74
C ALA A 221 -23.06 -26.68 28.38
N ALA A 222 -21.77 -26.72 28.02
CA ALA A 222 -20.79 -25.74 28.51
C ALA A 222 -21.07 -24.30 28.02
N ARG A 223 -21.80 -24.13 26.91
CA ARG A 223 -22.24 -22.81 26.41
C ARG A 223 -23.57 -22.34 27.02
N GLY A 224 -24.17 -23.11 27.92
CA GLY A 224 -25.49 -22.83 28.49
C GLY A 224 -26.64 -22.98 27.49
N ALA A 225 -26.42 -23.62 26.33
CA ALA A 225 -27.42 -23.69 25.26
C ALA A 225 -28.40 -24.87 25.42
N ASP A 226 -28.03 -25.92 26.15
CA ASP A 226 -28.90 -27.06 26.48
C ASP A 226 -28.74 -27.38 27.97
N ALA A 227 -29.83 -27.36 28.74
CA ALA A 227 -29.87 -27.74 30.15
C ALA A 227 -30.02 -29.27 30.35
N THR A 228 -29.87 -30.06 29.29
CA THR A 228 -29.99 -31.52 29.34
C THR A 228 -28.75 -32.12 29.96
N SER A 229 -28.78 -32.37 31.28
CA SER A 229 -28.06 -33.34 32.15
C SER A 229 -26.61 -33.79 31.87
N GLN A 230 -25.96 -33.36 30.80
CA GLN A 230 -24.61 -33.72 30.43
C GLN A 230 -23.65 -32.66 30.94
N ALA A 231 -22.63 -33.10 31.66
CA ALA A 231 -21.54 -32.22 32.11
C ALA A 231 -20.91 -31.49 30.91
N GLY A 232 -20.58 -30.22 31.11
CA GLY A 232 -19.87 -29.42 30.13
C GLY A 232 -18.54 -30.06 29.74
N ARG A 233 -18.25 -30.11 28.44
CA ARG A 233 -17.01 -30.63 27.87
C ARG A 233 -16.33 -29.62 26.94
N VAL A 234 -15.02 -29.74 26.83
CA VAL A 234 -14.16 -29.00 25.90
C VAL A 234 -13.46 -29.99 24.97
N ALA A 235 -13.53 -29.76 23.67
CA ALA A 235 -12.77 -30.50 22.67
C ALA A 235 -11.59 -29.65 22.19
N VAL A 236 -10.40 -30.24 22.18
CA VAL A 236 -9.14 -29.62 21.76
C VAL A 236 -8.53 -30.46 20.65
N ALA A 237 -8.12 -29.83 19.56
CA ALA A 237 -7.43 -30.47 18.44
C ALA A 237 -6.04 -29.85 18.24
N SER A 238 -5.07 -30.66 17.82
CA SER A 238 -3.69 -30.26 17.53
C SER A 238 -3.28 -30.63 16.10
N TRP A 239 -2.23 -29.98 15.61
CA TRP A 239 -1.58 -30.30 14.33
C TRP A 239 -0.90 -31.67 14.30
N SER A 240 -0.68 -32.30 15.45
CA SER A 240 -0.22 -33.69 15.56
C SER A 240 -1.30 -34.72 15.17
N GLY A 241 -2.55 -34.29 14.97
CA GLY A 241 -3.71 -35.19 14.86
C GLY A 241 -4.28 -35.62 16.22
N TYR A 242 -3.71 -35.13 17.33
CA TYR A 242 -4.26 -35.31 18.66
C TYR A 242 -5.59 -34.57 18.81
N ILE A 243 -6.58 -35.28 19.34
CA ILE A 243 -7.87 -34.74 19.77
C ILE A 243 -8.10 -35.15 21.23
N GLY A 244 -8.14 -34.17 22.12
CA GLY A 244 -8.43 -34.36 23.55
C GLY A 244 -9.82 -33.85 23.90
N ILE A 245 -10.57 -34.63 24.66
CA ILE A 245 -11.83 -34.21 25.28
C ILE A 245 -11.59 -34.03 26.77
N TRP A 246 -11.93 -32.86 27.27
CA TRP A 246 -11.73 -32.43 28.64
C TRP A 246 -13.07 -32.08 29.29
N THR A 247 -13.16 -32.17 30.61
CA THR A 247 -14.25 -31.56 31.37
C THR A 247 -14.15 -30.03 31.29
N ALA A 248 -15.28 -29.33 31.35
CA ALA A 248 -15.33 -27.86 31.33
C ALA A 248 -15.48 -27.25 32.73
N ASP A 249 -15.11 -28.00 33.77
CA ASP A 249 -15.07 -27.57 35.16
C ASP A 249 -13.67 -27.01 35.51
N GLU A 250 -13.53 -26.47 36.72
CA GLU A 250 -12.25 -25.94 37.24
C GLU A 250 -11.12 -26.97 37.21
N SER A 251 -11.46 -28.27 37.27
CA SER A 251 -10.45 -29.34 37.27
C SER A 251 -9.86 -29.63 35.89
N MET A 252 -10.53 -29.22 34.79
CA MET A 252 -10.13 -29.46 33.40
C MET A 252 -9.45 -30.83 33.22
N LYS A 253 -10.15 -31.89 33.63
CA LYS A 253 -9.64 -33.26 33.59
C LYS A 253 -9.81 -33.83 32.19
N ARG A 254 -8.74 -34.44 31.67
CA ARG A 254 -8.79 -35.16 30.40
C ARG A 254 -9.67 -36.41 30.55
N LEU A 255 -10.70 -36.51 29.72
CA LEU A 255 -11.63 -37.63 29.68
C LEU A 255 -11.25 -38.65 28.62
N TYR A 256 -11.00 -38.17 27.40
CA TYR A 256 -10.70 -39.01 26.24
C TYR A 256 -9.59 -38.40 25.41
N THR A 257 -8.80 -39.26 24.80
CA THR A 257 -7.78 -38.90 23.83
C THR A 257 -7.96 -39.77 22.60
N LEU A 258 -7.94 -39.14 21.43
CA LEU A 258 -7.91 -39.79 20.14
C LEU A 258 -6.66 -39.29 19.41
N GLY A 259 -5.80 -40.21 18.99
CA GLY A 259 -4.50 -39.92 18.38
C GLY A 259 -3.38 -40.71 19.05
N THR A 260 -2.35 -41.06 18.31
CA THR A 260 -1.17 -41.76 18.84
C THR A 260 -0.37 -40.83 19.74
N ASP A 261 -0.01 -41.28 20.94
CA ASP A 261 0.85 -40.57 21.88
C ASP A 261 2.20 -40.22 21.24
N GLY A 262 2.31 -39.04 20.63
CA GLY A 262 3.57 -38.41 20.23
C GLY A 262 4.45 -39.12 19.19
N HIS A 263 4.15 -40.36 18.79
CA HIS A 263 4.93 -41.08 17.76
C HIS A 263 4.29 -40.87 16.39
N GLY A 264 4.22 -39.60 15.98
CA GLY A 264 4.07 -39.28 14.57
C GLY A 264 5.35 -39.73 13.87
N HIS A 265 5.22 -40.71 12.98
CA HIS A 265 6.24 -41.14 12.03
C HIS A 265 7.09 -39.95 11.55
N SER A 266 8.30 -39.84 12.09
CA SER A 266 9.40 -39.18 11.40
C SER A 266 9.90 -40.18 10.37
N ASP A 267 9.24 -40.29 9.23
CA ASP A 267 9.86 -40.90 8.06
C ASP A 267 9.24 -40.38 6.77
N ARG A 268 10.15 -39.82 5.96
CA ARG A 268 10.06 -39.32 4.58
C ARG A 268 9.67 -37.85 4.38
#